data_AF-A0A6P5ESP1-F1
#
_entry.id   AF-A0A6P5ESP1-F1
#
_cell.length_a   1.000
_cell.length_b   1.000
_cell.length_c   1.000
_cell.angle_alpha   90.00
_cell.angle_beta   90.00
_cell.angle_gamma   90.00
#
_symmetry.space_group_name_H-M   'P 1'
#
loop_
_entity.id
_entity.type
_entity.pdbx_description
1 polymer ?
#
loop_
_entity_poly.entity_id
_entity_poly.type
_entity_poly.pdbx_seq_one_letter_code
_entity_poly.pdbx_strand_id
1 'polypeptide(L)'
;MKRGFEYAPTKCNDHKITARCRVSDCPWRIKARHVPGIAQWWVKKFDLQHTCSRAIGGLGHRNCDAAFIAAFVREQVVANEKYTSKMVQTEILRQHGIKISYWKAYRARELVLQEVRGDFDGSFVLLPSDSSIQEALQAADWSGWYVIALLRTFLTGKFRGCLLTASCIDGNNCILPLAWAVVQGENRYSWHWFLEQLRDGVVGDRDSSRANNVLTIVSDRQKGLIDAVSDVFPDAAHGY
;
A
#
# COMPACT_ATOMS: atom_id res chain seq x y z
N MET A 1 -35.35 -15.11 4.68
CA MET A 1 -34.65 -14.85 5.97
C MET A 1 -34.55 -13.35 6.20
N LYS A 2 -35.05 -12.82 7.32
CA LYS A 2 -34.78 -11.42 7.69
C LYS A 2 -33.27 -11.27 7.94
N ARG A 3 -32.62 -10.26 7.36
CA ARG A 3 -31.15 -10.06 7.38
C ARG A 3 -30.77 -8.81 8.20
N GLY A 4 -29.53 -8.76 8.69
CA GLY A 4 -28.97 -7.59 9.39
C GLY A 4 -29.37 -7.45 10.86
N PHE A 5 -29.36 -8.54 11.63
CA PHE A 5 -29.56 -8.49 13.08
C PHE A 5 -28.25 -8.49 13.84
N GLU A 6 -28.15 -7.66 14.89
CA GLU A 6 -27.05 -7.73 15.83
C GLU A 6 -27.28 -8.78 16.92
N TYR A 7 -26.21 -9.49 17.24
CA TYR A 7 -26.13 -10.45 18.32
C TYR A 7 -25.00 -10.10 19.29
N ALA A 8 -25.16 -10.51 20.54
CA ALA A 8 -24.15 -10.37 21.57
C ALA A 8 -23.78 -11.76 22.13
N PRO A 9 -22.47 -12.06 22.28
CA PRO A 9 -22.06 -13.23 23.04
C PRO A 9 -22.50 -13.04 24.50
N THR A 10 -23.07 -14.09 25.09
CA THR A 10 -23.39 -14.16 26.53
C THR A 10 -22.43 -15.09 27.26
N LYS A 11 -21.88 -16.09 26.56
CA LYS A 11 -20.77 -16.93 27.00
C LYS A 11 -19.94 -17.25 25.76
N CYS A 12 -18.64 -17.03 25.83
CA CYS A 12 -17.70 -17.31 24.75
C CYS A 12 -16.40 -17.80 25.37
N ASN A 13 -16.04 -19.06 25.14
CA ASN A 13 -14.76 -19.66 25.49
C ASN A 13 -14.45 -20.80 24.51
N ASP A 14 -13.29 -21.43 24.67
CA ASP A 14 -12.76 -22.45 23.75
C ASP A 14 -13.65 -23.69 23.62
N HIS A 15 -14.61 -23.89 24.54
CA HIS A 15 -15.48 -25.05 24.55
C HIS A 15 -16.95 -24.74 24.27
N LYS A 16 -17.35 -23.46 24.35
CA LYS A 16 -18.76 -23.07 24.33
C LYS A 16 -18.94 -21.65 23.84
N ILE A 17 -19.86 -21.52 22.89
CA ILE A 17 -20.36 -20.24 22.42
C ILE A 17 -21.85 -20.19 22.67
N THR A 18 -22.34 -19.09 23.23
CA THR A 18 -23.76 -18.79 23.37
C THR A 18 -23.99 -17.34 23.04
N ALA A 19 -24.79 -17.08 22.02
CA ALA A 19 -25.14 -15.73 21.58
C ALA A 19 -26.65 -15.56 21.58
N ARG A 20 -27.09 -14.32 21.84
CA ARG A 20 -28.49 -13.90 21.81
C ARG A 20 -28.64 -12.64 20.97
N CYS A 21 -29.86 -12.37 20.50
CA CYS A 21 -30.14 -11.07 19.88
C CYS A 21 -29.94 -9.96 20.92
N ARG A 22 -29.44 -8.80 20.45
CA ARG A 22 -29.23 -7.65 21.33
C ARG A 22 -30.51 -7.00 21.82
N VAL A 23 -31.61 -7.10 21.05
CA VAL A 23 -32.91 -6.54 21.45
C VAL A 23 -33.44 -7.33 22.65
N SER A 24 -33.91 -6.62 23.68
CA SER A 24 -34.54 -7.25 24.85
C SER A 24 -35.73 -8.10 24.42
N ASP A 25 -35.92 -9.23 25.10
CA ASP A 25 -37.07 -10.11 24.92
C ASP A 25 -37.22 -10.72 23.52
N CYS A 26 -36.18 -10.60 22.69
CA CYS A 26 -36.12 -11.31 21.42
C CYS A 26 -35.73 -12.78 21.65
N PRO A 27 -36.51 -13.75 21.13
CA PRO A 27 -36.30 -15.16 21.41
C PRO A 27 -35.07 -15.75 20.69
N TRP A 28 -34.51 -15.03 19.70
CA TRP A 28 -33.39 -15.51 18.93
C TRP A 28 -32.17 -15.81 19.81
N ARG A 29 -31.66 -17.04 19.70
CA ARG A 29 -30.53 -17.52 20.47
C ARG A 29 -29.84 -18.69 19.78
N ILE A 30 -28.51 -18.73 19.87
CA ILE A 30 -27.71 -19.88 19.45
C ILE A 30 -26.84 -20.36 20.61
N LYS A 31 -26.74 -21.68 20.77
CA LYS A 31 -25.84 -22.36 21.70
C LYS A 31 -25.03 -23.38 20.91
N ALA A 32 -23.72 -23.20 20.85
CA ALA A 32 -22.78 -24.14 20.25
C ALA A 32 -21.76 -24.61 21.29
N ARG A 33 -21.26 -25.84 21.13
CA ARG A 33 -20.13 -26.38 21.89
C ARG A 33 -19.09 -26.98 20.97
N HIS A 34 -17.83 -26.81 21.32
CA HIS A 34 -16.73 -27.47 20.63
C HIS A 34 -16.81 -28.98 20.90
N VAL A 35 -16.53 -29.80 19.88
CA VAL A 35 -16.43 -31.25 20.02
C VAL A 35 -15.00 -31.58 20.45
N PRO A 36 -14.78 -32.20 21.62
CA PRO A 36 -13.43 -32.55 22.05
C PRO A 36 -12.71 -33.44 21.03
N GLY A 37 -11.43 -33.16 20.77
CA GLY A 37 -10.58 -33.97 19.90
C GLY A 37 -10.67 -33.67 18.40
N ILE A 38 -11.62 -32.84 17.94
CA ILE A 38 -11.73 -32.44 16.53
C ILE A 38 -12.07 -30.95 16.39
N ALA A 39 -11.67 -30.32 15.29
CA ALA A 39 -11.94 -28.91 15.01
C ALA A 39 -13.39 -28.67 14.52
N GLN A 40 -14.39 -29.14 15.27
CA GLN A 40 -15.80 -29.07 14.91
C GLN A 40 -16.66 -28.53 16.05
N TRP A 41 -17.74 -27.83 15.71
CA TRP A 41 -18.71 -27.28 16.66
C TRP A 41 -20.08 -27.92 16.48
N TRP A 42 -20.71 -28.34 17.59
CA TRP A 42 -22.07 -28.85 17.64
C TRP A 42 -23.05 -27.75 18.07
N VAL A 43 -24.05 -27.45 17.24
CA VAL A 43 -25.14 -26.53 17.60
C VAL A 43 -26.18 -27.28 18.45
N LYS A 44 -26.19 -27.00 19.75
CA LYS A 44 -27.13 -27.64 20.70
C LYS A 44 -28.53 -27.04 20.66
N LYS A 45 -28.64 -25.74 20.41
CA LYS A 45 -29.92 -25.04 20.32
C LYS A 45 -29.80 -23.88 19.35
N PHE A 46 -30.79 -23.75 18.47
CA PHE A 46 -30.87 -22.64 17.54
C PHE A 46 -32.30 -22.16 17.40
N ASP A 47 -32.64 -21.11 18.15
CA ASP A 47 -33.92 -20.44 18.07
C ASP A 47 -33.83 -19.38 16.95
N LEU A 48 -34.44 -19.67 15.78
CA LEU A 48 -34.33 -18.86 14.56
C LEU A 48 -35.24 -17.62 14.53
N GLN A 49 -36.25 -17.57 15.39
CA GLN A 49 -37.28 -16.53 15.33
C GLN A 49 -36.79 -15.22 15.94
N HIS A 50 -37.05 -14.13 15.23
CA HIS A 50 -36.89 -12.76 15.72
C HIS A 50 -38.26 -12.10 15.83
N THR A 51 -38.57 -11.57 17.02
CA THR A 51 -39.74 -10.71 17.24
C THR A 51 -39.42 -9.24 17.01
N CYS A 52 -38.14 -8.86 16.93
CA CYS A 52 -37.70 -7.49 16.71
C CYS A 52 -37.82 -7.05 15.23
N SER A 53 -38.28 -5.81 15.00
CA SER A 53 -38.31 -5.13 13.70
C SER A 53 -36.94 -4.51 13.41
N ARG A 54 -36.03 -5.29 12.77
CA ARG A 54 -34.71 -4.85 12.27
C ARG A 54 -33.80 -4.24 13.35
N ALA A 55 -32.90 -5.04 13.90
CA ALA A 55 -32.00 -4.60 14.96
C ALA A 55 -30.99 -3.54 14.46
N ILE A 56 -31.11 -2.32 14.99
CA ILE A 56 -30.12 -1.23 15.03
C ILE A 56 -29.78 -0.64 13.64
N GLY A 57 -30.63 0.29 13.20
CA GLY A 57 -30.54 1.02 11.92
C GLY A 57 -29.45 2.08 11.84
N GLY A 58 -28.19 1.72 12.06
CA GLY A 58 -27.05 2.63 11.91
C GLY A 58 -25.89 2.03 11.09
N LEU A 59 -24.93 2.88 10.70
CA LEU A 59 -23.71 2.47 9.98
C LEU A 59 -22.72 1.66 10.85
N GLY A 60 -23.06 1.45 12.13
CA GLY A 60 -22.21 0.91 13.18
C GLY A 60 -22.47 -0.55 13.56
N HIS A 61 -22.95 -1.39 12.62
CA HIS A 61 -23.30 -2.78 12.93
C HIS A 61 -22.16 -3.51 13.65
N ARG A 62 -22.34 -3.86 14.93
CA ARG A 62 -21.22 -4.29 15.81
C ARG A 62 -20.61 -5.63 15.43
N ASN A 63 -21.39 -6.52 14.84
CA ASN A 63 -20.89 -7.82 14.37
C ASN A 63 -20.33 -7.77 12.94
N CYS A 64 -20.41 -6.62 12.27
CA CYS A 64 -19.87 -6.41 10.93
C CYS A 64 -18.69 -5.45 11.06
N ASP A 65 -17.60 -5.96 11.62
CA ASP A 65 -16.34 -5.24 11.78
C ASP A 65 -15.48 -5.35 10.51
N ALA A 66 -14.37 -4.62 10.48
CA ALA A 66 -13.50 -4.58 9.31
C ALA A 66 -12.86 -5.94 8.99
N ALA A 67 -12.59 -6.77 10.00
CA ALA A 67 -11.97 -8.09 9.81
C ALA A 67 -12.95 -9.08 9.16
N PHE A 68 -14.19 -9.11 9.64
CA PHE A 68 -15.26 -9.87 9.00
C PHE A 68 -15.47 -9.45 7.55
N ILE A 69 -15.55 -8.13 7.30
CA ILE A 69 -15.72 -7.60 5.94
C ILE A 69 -14.51 -7.99 5.07
N ALA A 70 -13.29 -7.85 5.57
CA ALA A 70 -12.05 -8.16 4.84
C ALA A 70 -12.00 -9.63 4.40
N ALA A 71 -12.28 -10.56 5.32
CA ALA A 71 -12.32 -11.99 5.00
C ALA A 71 -13.35 -12.30 3.90
N PHE A 72 -14.47 -11.57 3.89
CA PHE A 72 -15.55 -11.76 2.93
C PHE A 72 -15.25 -11.18 1.55
N VAL A 73 -14.66 -9.98 1.49
CA VAL A 73 -14.35 -9.32 0.20
C VAL A 73 -12.99 -9.66 -0.38
N ARG A 74 -12.22 -10.51 0.32
CA ARG A 74 -10.84 -10.88 -0.03
C ARG A 74 -10.68 -11.23 -1.49
N GLU A 75 -11.44 -12.22 -1.97
CA GLU A 75 -11.32 -12.71 -3.35
C GLU A 75 -11.59 -11.62 -4.38
N GLN A 76 -12.59 -10.77 -4.15
CA GLN A 76 -12.93 -9.71 -5.10
C GLN A 76 -11.89 -8.60 -5.13
N VAL A 77 -11.30 -8.26 -3.97
CA VAL A 77 -10.23 -7.26 -3.87
C VAL A 77 -8.93 -7.78 -4.48
N VAL A 78 -8.60 -9.06 -4.28
CA VAL A 78 -7.40 -9.69 -4.87
C VAL A 78 -7.54 -9.81 -6.38
N ALA A 79 -8.71 -10.20 -6.88
CA ALA A 79 -8.94 -10.39 -8.32
C ALA A 79 -9.01 -9.06 -9.10
N ASN A 80 -9.31 -7.95 -8.44
CA ASN A 80 -9.47 -6.66 -9.08
C ASN A 80 -8.95 -5.50 -8.21
N GLU A 81 -7.80 -4.96 -8.59
CA GLU A 81 -7.20 -3.80 -7.90
C GLU A 81 -8.11 -2.56 -7.88
N LYS A 82 -9.00 -2.41 -8.86
CA LYS A 82 -9.98 -1.31 -8.94
C LYS A 82 -11.19 -1.53 -8.04
N TYR A 83 -11.24 -2.60 -7.23
CA TYR A 83 -12.32 -2.84 -6.30
C TYR A 83 -12.34 -1.76 -5.21
N THR A 84 -13.34 -0.87 -5.28
CA THR A 84 -13.40 0.32 -4.43
C THR A 84 -14.13 0.04 -3.11
N SER A 85 -13.87 0.87 -2.09
CA SER A 85 -14.62 0.85 -0.82
C SER A 85 -16.13 0.98 -1.01
N LYS A 86 -16.58 1.70 -2.05
CA LYS A 86 -18.00 1.82 -2.38
C LYS A 86 -18.59 0.50 -2.87
N MET A 87 -17.82 -0.28 -3.64
CA MET A 87 -18.22 -1.65 -4.04
C MET A 87 -18.33 -2.57 -2.83
N VAL A 88 -17.38 -2.48 -1.88
CA VAL A 88 -17.47 -3.20 -0.59
C VAL A 88 -18.78 -2.87 0.14
N GLN A 89 -19.16 -1.59 0.25
CA GLN A 89 -20.43 -1.19 0.88
C GLN A 89 -21.65 -1.80 0.17
N THR A 90 -21.67 -1.71 -1.16
CA THR A 90 -22.75 -2.27 -1.98
C THR A 90 -22.86 -3.78 -1.80
N GLU A 91 -21.74 -4.48 -1.76
CA GLU A 91 -21.71 -5.94 -1.66
C GLU A 91 -22.17 -6.43 -0.29
N ILE A 92 -21.72 -5.80 0.80
CA ILE A 92 -22.18 -6.10 2.15
C ILE A 92 -23.68 -5.79 2.31
N LEU A 93 -24.17 -4.71 1.71
CA LEU A 93 -25.59 -4.41 1.69
C LEU A 93 -26.39 -5.46 0.90
N ARG A 94 -25.89 -5.88 -0.26
CA ARG A 94 -26.54 -6.86 -1.15
C ARG A 94 -26.63 -8.24 -0.50
N GLN A 95 -25.53 -8.74 0.04
CA GLN A 95 -25.46 -10.09 0.61
C GLN A 95 -26.07 -10.15 2.01
N HIS A 96 -25.71 -9.21 2.89
CA HIS A 96 -26.08 -9.28 4.31
C HIS A 96 -27.19 -8.32 4.72
N GLY A 97 -27.63 -7.42 3.85
CA GLY A 97 -28.65 -6.41 4.20
C GLY A 97 -28.18 -5.37 5.22
N ILE A 98 -26.87 -5.30 5.46
CA ILE A 98 -26.22 -4.44 6.47
C ILE A 98 -25.67 -3.19 5.77
N LYS A 99 -26.07 -2.01 6.24
CA LYS A 99 -25.42 -0.75 5.85
C LYS A 99 -24.19 -0.54 6.73
N ILE A 100 -23.02 -0.37 6.11
CA ILE A 100 -21.76 -0.08 6.81
C ILE A 100 -21.25 1.31 6.45
N SER A 101 -20.49 1.94 7.36
CA SER A 101 -19.84 3.22 7.05
C SER A 101 -18.76 3.06 5.97
N TYR A 102 -18.46 4.16 5.27
CA TYR A 102 -17.37 4.20 4.30
C TYR A 102 -16.03 3.79 4.94
N TRP A 103 -15.75 4.30 6.14
CA TRP A 103 -14.51 3.98 6.87
C TRP A 103 -14.34 2.50 7.21
N LYS A 104 -15.43 1.77 7.52
CA LYS A 104 -15.36 0.32 7.71
C LYS A 104 -15.01 -0.40 6.41
N ALA A 105 -15.64 0.00 5.31
CA ALA A 105 -15.37 -0.56 3.99
C ALA A 105 -13.93 -0.28 3.53
N TYR A 106 -13.46 0.96 3.72
CA TYR A 106 -12.08 1.35 3.45
C TYR A 106 -11.10 0.51 4.28
N ARG A 107 -11.30 0.45 5.60
CA ARG A 107 -10.37 -0.28 6.49
C ARG A 107 -10.35 -1.78 6.20
N ALA A 108 -11.49 -2.37 5.84
CA ALA A 108 -11.54 -3.77 5.41
C ALA A 108 -10.76 -4.02 4.11
N ARG A 109 -10.90 -3.14 3.12
CA ARG A 109 -10.13 -3.19 1.88
C ARG A 109 -8.63 -3.06 2.15
N GLU A 110 -8.23 -2.11 3.00
CA GLU A 110 -6.82 -1.91 3.37
C GLU A 110 -6.23 -3.13 4.08
N LEU A 111 -6.99 -3.80 4.95
CA LEU A 111 -6.53 -5.07 5.58
C LEU A 111 -6.22 -6.14 4.54
N VAL A 112 -7.07 -6.31 3.53
CA VAL A 112 -6.81 -7.27 2.44
C VAL A 112 -5.58 -6.87 1.64
N LEU A 113 -5.43 -5.59 1.30
CA LEU A 113 -4.29 -5.11 0.53
C LEU A 113 -2.96 -5.26 1.30
N GLN A 114 -2.97 -4.99 2.61
CA GLN A 114 -1.80 -5.18 3.47
C GLN A 114 -1.39 -6.65 3.55
N GLU A 115 -2.36 -7.57 3.60
CA GLU A 115 -2.05 -9.00 3.61
C GLU A 115 -1.41 -9.47 2.29
N VAL A 116 -1.82 -8.89 1.16
CA VAL A 116 -1.33 -9.27 -0.18
C VAL A 116 0.01 -8.60 -0.51
N ARG A 117 0.16 -7.31 -0.17
CA ARG A 117 1.30 -6.47 -0.57
C ARG A 117 2.37 -6.36 0.52
N GLY A 118 2.10 -6.85 1.72
CA GLY A 118 2.85 -6.50 2.91
C GLY A 118 2.38 -5.18 3.51
N ASP A 119 2.77 -4.92 4.75
CA ASP A 119 2.50 -3.64 5.37
C ASP A 119 3.47 -2.56 4.86
N PHE A 120 3.03 -1.31 5.01
CA PHE A 120 3.81 -0.17 4.57
C PHE A 120 5.11 -0.06 5.37
N ASP A 121 5.09 -0.41 6.66
CA ASP A 121 6.25 -0.33 7.54
C ASP A 121 7.34 -1.34 7.11
N GLY A 122 6.96 -2.57 6.76
CA GLY A 122 7.86 -3.61 6.25
C GLY A 122 8.46 -3.27 4.89
N SER A 123 7.70 -2.62 4.00
CA SER A 123 8.24 -2.13 2.73
C SER A 123 9.33 -1.06 2.93
N PHE A 124 9.22 -0.22 3.96
CA PHE A 124 10.23 0.81 4.28
C PHE A 124 11.46 0.23 4.98
N VAL A 125 11.32 -0.83 5.77
CA VAL A 125 12.46 -1.56 6.36
C VAL A 125 13.34 -2.23 5.31
N LEU A 126 12.78 -2.57 4.14
CA LEU A 126 13.54 -3.08 3.00
C LEU A 126 14.29 -1.97 2.23
N LEU A 127 13.96 -0.69 2.47
CA LEU A 127 14.79 0.40 1.96
C LEU A 127 16.08 0.42 2.79
N PRO A 128 17.25 0.50 2.16
CA PRO A 128 18.50 0.59 2.89
C PRO A 128 18.43 1.73 3.91
N SER A 129 18.77 1.45 5.17
CA SER A 129 18.88 2.46 6.21
C SER A 129 20.08 3.39 6.02
N ASP A 130 21.02 2.98 5.16
CA ASP A 130 22.18 3.76 4.79
C ASP A 130 21.87 4.70 3.63
N SER A 131 22.45 5.88 3.72
CA SER A 131 22.52 6.99 2.77
C SER A 131 23.16 6.60 1.42
N SER A 132 22.76 5.49 0.84
CA SER A 132 23.27 4.93 -0.40
C SER A 132 22.13 4.85 -1.41
N ILE A 133 22.40 5.29 -2.64
CA ILE A 133 21.51 5.00 -3.77
C ILE A 133 21.41 3.50 -3.99
N GLN A 134 20.23 2.97 -4.30
CA GLN A 134 20.15 1.63 -4.87
C GLN A 134 20.54 1.68 -6.34
N GLU A 135 21.66 1.04 -6.69
CA GLU A 135 22.05 0.78 -8.08
C GLU A 135 21.01 -0.14 -8.71
N ALA A 136 20.33 0.34 -9.74
CA ALA A 136 19.30 -0.46 -10.38
C ALA A 136 19.87 -1.45 -11.40
N LEU A 137 21.03 -1.22 -12.02
CA LEU A 137 21.68 -2.18 -12.94
C LEU A 137 23.20 -1.92 -13.09
N GLN A 138 24.05 -2.90 -12.75
CA GLN A 138 25.49 -2.92 -13.05
C GLN A 138 25.83 -3.27 -14.52
N ALA A 139 24.81 -3.49 -15.36
CA ALA A 139 24.97 -4.17 -16.66
C ALA A 139 24.93 -3.23 -17.88
N ALA A 140 24.90 -1.90 -17.71
CA ALA A 140 24.98 -1.00 -18.84
C ALA A 140 26.44 -0.93 -19.33
N ASP A 141 26.68 -1.25 -20.60
CA ASP A 141 27.96 -0.93 -21.25
C ASP A 141 28.07 0.61 -21.32
N TRP A 142 29.07 1.18 -20.63
CA TRP A 142 29.29 2.62 -20.41
C TRP A 142 30.12 3.29 -21.54
N SER A 143 30.15 2.69 -22.73
CA SER A 143 30.98 3.09 -23.87
C SER A 143 30.41 4.17 -24.81
N GLY A 144 29.22 4.74 -24.54
CA GLY A 144 28.49 5.64 -25.45
C GLY A 144 28.04 7.01 -24.89
N TRP A 145 27.23 7.75 -25.66
CA TRP A 145 26.61 9.01 -25.21
C TRP A 145 25.42 8.70 -24.31
N TYR A 146 25.38 9.27 -23.10
CA TYR A 146 24.31 8.98 -22.13
C TYR A 146 23.43 10.21 -21.91
N VAL A 147 22.13 9.99 -22.01
CA VAL A 147 21.12 10.94 -21.52
C VAL A 147 20.57 10.39 -20.20
N ILE A 148 20.77 11.13 -19.10
CA ILE A 148 20.19 10.83 -17.79
C ILE A 148 19.02 11.78 -17.54
N ALA A 149 17.83 11.22 -17.36
CA ALA A 149 16.64 11.93 -16.93
C ALA A 149 16.52 11.89 -15.39
N LEU A 150 16.34 13.06 -14.79
CA LEU A 150 16.12 13.23 -13.36
C LEU A 150 14.65 13.54 -13.11
N LEU A 151 14.00 12.70 -12.31
CA LEU A 151 12.59 12.81 -11.99
C LEU A 151 12.34 12.71 -10.49
N ARG A 152 11.23 13.30 -10.07
CA ARG A 152 10.73 13.23 -8.71
C ARG A 152 9.26 12.86 -8.72
N THR A 153 8.84 12.07 -7.74
CA THR A 153 7.43 11.92 -7.40
C THR A 153 7.20 12.12 -5.90
N PHE A 154 6.05 12.70 -5.54
CA PHE A 154 5.66 12.88 -4.14
C PHE A 154 5.13 11.56 -3.57
N LEU A 155 5.64 11.17 -2.41
CA LEU A 155 5.12 10.00 -1.71
C LEU A 155 3.84 10.39 -0.95
N THR A 156 2.75 9.70 -1.27
CA THR A 156 1.47 9.83 -0.59
C THR A 156 1.30 8.67 0.38
N GLY A 157 0.91 8.95 1.64
CA GLY A 157 0.76 7.91 2.66
C GLY A 157 1.19 8.35 4.06
N LYS A 158 1.42 7.36 4.94
CA LYS A 158 1.86 7.56 6.34
C LYS A 158 3.23 8.23 6.40
N PHE A 159 4.13 7.84 5.51
CA PHE A 159 5.46 8.43 5.38
C PHE A 159 5.43 9.39 4.20
N ARG A 160 5.47 10.68 4.54
CA ARG A 160 5.59 11.76 3.56
C ARG A 160 7.03 11.82 3.05
N GLY A 161 7.24 12.50 1.93
CA GLY A 161 8.56 12.73 1.37
C GLY A 161 8.52 12.82 -0.15
N CYS A 162 9.69 12.71 -0.76
CA CYS A 162 9.88 12.69 -2.20
C CYS A 162 10.72 11.47 -2.58
N LEU A 163 10.31 10.75 -3.62
CA LEU A 163 11.14 9.77 -4.28
C LEU A 163 11.87 10.47 -5.43
N LEU A 164 13.19 10.55 -5.33
CA LEU A 164 14.09 11.01 -6.39
C LEU A 164 14.51 9.81 -7.22
N THR A 165 14.59 9.99 -8.53
CA THR A 165 14.95 8.92 -9.47
C THR A 165 15.83 9.47 -10.58
N ALA A 166 16.83 8.67 -10.97
CA ALA A 166 17.64 8.86 -12.16
C ALA A 166 17.41 7.66 -13.08
N SER A 167 17.13 7.91 -14.35
CA SER A 167 17.00 6.89 -15.39
C SER A 167 17.78 7.31 -16.61
N CYS A 168 18.33 6.36 -17.36
CA CYS A 168 18.98 6.65 -18.64
C CYS A 168 18.28 5.95 -19.80
N ILE A 169 18.63 6.36 -21.01
CA ILE A 169 18.30 5.63 -22.23
C ILE A 169 19.58 4.96 -22.73
N ASP A 170 19.52 3.65 -22.98
CA ASP A 170 20.64 2.89 -23.55
C ASP A 170 20.67 2.94 -25.09
N GLY A 171 21.70 2.34 -25.70
CA GLY A 171 21.85 2.26 -27.15
C GLY A 171 20.73 1.47 -27.87
N ASN A 172 19.89 0.76 -27.13
CA ASN A 172 18.73 0.03 -27.64
C ASN A 172 17.41 0.80 -27.42
N ASN A 173 17.46 2.09 -27.09
CA ASN A 173 16.31 2.93 -26.75
C ASN A 173 15.47 2.41 -25.57
N CYS A 174 16.07 1.63 -24.66
CA CYS A 174 15.40 1.18 -23.45
C CYS A 174 15.62 2.18 -22.32
N ILE A 175 14.57 2.47 -21.55
CA ILE A 175 14.69 3.25 -20.32
C ILE A 175 15.19 2.32 -19.21
N LEU A 176 16.37 2.62 -18.67
CA LEU A 176 16.97 1.88 -17.58
C LEU A 176 16.96 2.74 -16.32
N PRO A 177 16.36 2.27 -15.21
CA PRO A 177 16.56 2.92 -13.93
C PRO A 177 18.05 2.82 -13.55
N LEU A 178 18.62 3.93 -13.08
CA LEU A 178 20.02 3.99 -12.62
C LEU A 178 20.10 4.03 -11.10
N ALA A 179 19.35 4.94 -10.49
CA ALA A 179 19.36 5.17 -9.06
C ALA A 179 18.02 5.72 -8.58
N TRP A 180 17.69 5.48 -7.31
CA TRP A 180 16.57 6.14 -6.64
C TRP A 180 16.89 6.38 -5.16
N ALA A 181 16.23 7.37 -4.57
CA ALA A 181 16.33 7.67 -3.14
C ALA A 181 15.03 8.27 -2.59
N VAL A 182 14.69 7.91 -1.35
CA VAL A 182 13.59 8.56 -0.62
C VAL A 182 14.18 9.67 0.27
N VAL A 183 13.73 10.90 0.07
CA VAL A 183 14.18 12.09 0.81
C VAL A 183 13.01 12.80 1.48
N GLN A 184 13.30 13.59 2.51
CA GLN A 184 12.26 14.31 3.27
C GLN A 184 11.53 15.36 2.42
N GLY A 185 12.20 15.94 1.42
CA GLY A 185 11.61 16.93 0.53
C GLY A 185 12.48 17.27 -0.65
N GLU A 186 11.85 17.91 -1.64
CA GLU A 186 12.50 18.37 -2.84
C GLU A 186 13.15 19.74 -2.63
N ASN A 187 14.46 19.73 -2.46
CA ASN A 187 15.24 20.95 -2.27
C ASN A 187 16.66 20.73 -2.80
N ARG A 188 17.45 21.83 -2.88
CA ARG A 188 18.82 21.80 -3.38
C ARG A 188 19.71 20.81 -2.62
N TYR A 189 19.57 20.72 -1.30
CA TYR A 189 20.37 19.81 -0.47
C TYR A 189 20.10 18.34 -0.82
N SER A 190 18.82 17.94 -0.90
CA SER A 190 18.43 16.58 -1.27
C SER A 190 18.91 16.20 -2.67
N TRP A 191 18.81 17.13 -3.63
CA TRP A 191 19.26 16.89 -5.00
C TRP A 191 20.79 16.83 -5.11
N HIS A 192 21.50 17.75 -4.46
CA HIS A 192 22.97 17.76 -4.45
C HIS A 192 23.51 16.45 -3.89
N TRP A 193 23.02 16.05 -2.72
CA TRP A 193 23.40 14.77 -2.11
C TRP A 193 23.10 13.58 -3.03
N PHE A 194 21.89 13.53 -3.62
CA PHE A 194 21.52 12.44 -4.53
C PHE A 194 22.41 12.38 -5.78
N LEU A 195 22.77 13.54 -6.33
CA LEU A 195 23.64 13.65 -7.49
C LEU A 195 25.09 13.27 -7.17
N GLU A 196 25.60 13.61 -5.99
CA GLU A 196 26.92 13.15 -5.54
C GLU A 196 26.96 11.62 -5.44
N GLN A 197 25.93 11.02 -4.86
CA GLN A 197 25.82 9.55 -4.82
C GLN A 197 25.75 8.96 -6.22
N LEU A 198 24.98 9.57 -7.14
CA LEU A 198 24.88 9.12 -8.53
C LEU A 198 26.22 9.22 -9.26
N ARG A 199 26.98 10.31 -9.05
CA ARG A 199 28.32 10.49 -9.60
C ARG A 199 29.26 9.39 -9.10
N ASP A 200 29.35 9.23 -7.79
CA ASP A 200 30.36 8.38 -7.16
C ASP A 200 30.04 6.88 -7.32
N GLY A 201 28.76 6.50 -7.27
CA GLY A 201 28.33 5.11 -7.33
C GLY A 201 28.04 4.58 -8.74
N VAL A 202 27.64 5.45 -9.68
CA VAL A 202 27.10 4.98 -10.98
C VAL A 202 27.88 5.56 -12.16
N VAL A 203 28.07 6.88 -12.20
CA VAL A 203 28.66 7.55 -13.37
C VAL A 203 30.19 7.47 -13.37
N GLY A 204 30.80 7.41 -12.19
CA GLY A 204 32.24 7.48 -11.96
C GLY A 204 32.83 8.88 -12.20
N ASP A 205 34.07 9.08 -11.74
CA ASP A 205 34.84 10.27 -12.07
C ASP A 205 35.29 10.16 -13.54
N ARG A 206 34.57 10.83 -14.43
CA ARG A 206 34.83 10.74 -15.87
C ARG A 206 36.02 11.63 -16.21
N ASP A 207 37.18 11.02 -16.40
CA ASP A 207 38.35 11.71 -16.93
C ASP A 207 38.02 12.36 -18.28
N SER A 208 38.16 13.69 -18.33
CA SER A 208 37.94 14.55 -19.51
C SER A 208 38.80 14.15 -20.71
N SER A 209 39.79 13.26 -20.53
CA SER A 209 40.63 12.69 -21.59
C SER A 209 39.92 11.67 -22.50
N ARG A 210 38.77 11.12 -22.10
CA ARG A 210 37.97 10.20 -22.94
C ARG A 210 37.09 11.00 -23.91
N ALA A 211 37.66 11.35 -25.06
CA ALA A 211 37.12 12.22 -26.12
C ALA A 211 35.71 11.90 -26.68
N ASN A 212 34.99 10.89 -26.20
CA ASN A 212 33.70 10.43 -26.73
C ASN A 212 32.58 10.27 -25.69
N ASN A 213 32.71 10.79 -24.47
CA ASN A 213 31.79 10.48 -23.36
C ASN A 213 30.96 11.68 -22.88
N VAL A 214 30.29 12.39 -23.79
CA VAL A 214 29.41 13.52 -23.44
C VAL A 214 28.23 13.02 -22.61
N LEU A 215 28.12 13.50 -21.36
CA LEU A 215 26.98 13.27 -20.50
C LEU A 215 25.95 14.38 -20.75
N THR A 216 24.70 13.99 -21.00
CA THR A 216 23.56 14.91 -21.04
C THR A 216 22.63 14.60 -19.87
N ILE A 217 22.31 15.61 -19.08
CA ILE A 217 21.30 15.54 -18.02
C ILE A 217 20.05 16.26 -18.50
N VAL A 218 18.88 15.67 -18.26
CA VAL A 218 17.58 16.29 -18.53
C VAL A 218 16.77 16.30 -17.24
N SER A 219 16.23 17.45 -16.86
CA SER A 219 15.42 17.59 -15.65
C SER A 219 14.29 18.60 -15.81
N ASP A 220 13.41 18.68 -14.80
CA ASP A 220 12.46 19.79 -14.67
C ASP A 220 13.18 21.11 -14.34
N ARG A 221 12.51 22.25 -14.57
CA ARG A 221 12.98 23.63 -14.29
C ARG A 221 12.91 23.99 -12.81
N GLN A 222 13.28 23.07 -11.95
CA GLN A 222 13.31 23.33 -10.51
C GLN A 222 14.63 23.99 -10.11
N LYS A 223 14.58 25.21 -9.58
CA LYS A 223 15.80 26.01 -9.29
C LYS A 223 16.85 25.25 -8.46
N GLY A 224 16.41 24.57 -7.39
CA GLY A 224 17.33 23.81 -6.53
C GLY A 224 17.98 22.60 -7.20
N LEU A 225 17.35 22.05 -8.24
CA LEU A 225 17.90 20.95 -9.05
C LEU A 225 18.91 21.48 -10.08
N ILE A 226 18.59 22.59 -10.75
CA ILE A 226 19.49 23.22 -11.72
C ILE A 226 20.82 23.59 -11.06
N ASP A 227 20.75 24.25 -9.89
CA ASP A 227 21.95 24.63 -9.14
C ASP A 227 22.76 23.38 -8.74
N ALA A 228 22.10 22.31 -8.27
CA ALA A 228 22.76 21.08 -7.86
C ALA A 228 23.42 20.31 -9.02
N VAL A 229 22.79 20.30 -10.22
CA VAL A 229 23.40 19.70 -11.42
C VAL A 229 24.66 20.47 -11.82
N SER A 230 24.60 21.81 -11.82
CA SER A 230 25.75 22.64 -12.15
C SER A 230 26.91 22.46 -11.17
N ASP A 231 26.62 22.18 -9.89
CA ASP A 231 27.65 21.96 -8.87
C ASP A 231 28.31 20.58 -9.01
N VAL A 232 27.52 19.53 -9.26
CA VAL A 232 28.00 18.13 -9.23
C VAL A 232 28.49 17.64 -10.60
N PHE A 233 27.88 18.11 -11.69
CA PHE A 233 28.20 17.73 -13.06
C PHE A 233 28.44 18.99 -13.94
N PRO A 234 29.48 19.79 -13.64
CA PRO A 234 29.71 21.07 -14.32
C PRO A 234 29.97 20.92 -15.83
N ASP A 235 30.51 19.77 -16.24
CA ASP A 235 30.85 19.48 -17.65
C ASP A 235 29.73 18.77 -18.42
N ALA A 236 28.61 18.45 -17.77
CA ALA A 236 27.47 17.82 -18.43
C ALA A 236 26.62 18.85 -19.18
N ALA A 237 26.16 18.50 -20.37
CA ALA A 237 25.12 19.27 -21.03
C ALA A 237 23.80 19.13 -20.24
N HIS A 238 23.14 20.23 -19.88
CA HIS A 238 21.91 20.20 -19.08
C HIS A 238 20.72 20.81 -19.83
N GLY A 239 19.71 19.98 -20.12
CA GLY A 239 18.44 20.41 -20.71
C GLY A 239 17.30 20.44 -19.67
N TYR A 240 16.47 21.49 -19.72
CA TYR A 240 15.32 21.69 -18.82
C TYR A 240 14.16 22.49 -19.44
#